data_AF-A0AAV5TGB5-F1
#
_entry.id   AF-A0AAV5TGB5-F1
#
_cell.length_a   1.000
_cell.length_b   1.000
_cell.length_c   1.000
_cell.angle_alpha   90.00
_cell.angle_beta   90.00
_cell.angle_gamma   90.00
#
_symmetry.space_group_name_H-M   'P 1'
#
loop_
_entity.id
_entity.type
_entity.pdbx_description
1 polymer ?
#
loop_
_entity_poly.entity_id
_entity_poly.type
_entity_poly.pdbx_seq_one_letter_code
_entity_poly.pdbx_strand_id
1 'polypeptide(L)'
;LFQRFVAQDLVLVIFGLNSIANSGVVISAFLALYAITYLLIDYNFLYRLWALMCPERIHLFKTKWFIILLVSFALVFFVNWTLLIYYFFLPTDHGRLKMRDVVMAKYGVDTMDRGMIMGDYFHADGSRNVHLAIGVFILITILGLCSSFIIYAAATITYYLKTAKLISEKSMQLQRQLFVLCTQTIVPLLLLYSPCLVDVGFTCLGIDVELYGDLTALSISLFLPIDGLAVLYSMKDYRKAAISVITC
;
A
#
# COMPACT_ATOMS: atom_id res chain seq x y z
N LEU A 1 8.40 11.07 -11.13
CA LEU A 1 9.48 10.40 -10.39
C LEU A 1 9.50 8.95 -10.89
N PHE A 2 10.52 8.51 -11.66
CA PHE A 2 10.62 7.11 -12.07
C PHE A 2 11.54 6.39 -11.10
N GLN A 3 10.96 5.58 -10.20
CA GLN A 3 11.70 4.70 -9.31
C GLN A 3 11.84 3.32 -9.95
N ARG A 4 12.96 2.65 -9.68
CA ARG A 4 13.22 1.27 -10.12
C ARG A 4 13.43 0.40 -8.90
N PHE A 5 12.81 -0.77 -8.93
CA PHE A 5 12.99 -1.85 -7.98
C PHE A 5 13.95 -2.85 -8.60
N VAL A 6 14.94 -3.30 -7.84
CA VAL A 6 15.84 -4.38 -8.24
C VAL A 6 16.07 -5.23 -7.00
N ALA A 7 15.80 -6.52 -7.10
CA ALA A 7 16.04 -7.49 -6.04
C ALA A 7 17.05 -8.52 -6.56
N GLN A 8 18.10 -8.82 -5.80
CA GLN A 8 19.03 -9.91 -6.12
C GLN A 8 19.71 -10.39 -4.84
N ASP A 9 19.83 -11.70 -4.66
CA ASP A 9 20.52 -12.34 -3.55
C ASP A 9 20.10 -11.77 -2.18
N LEU A 10 18.79 -11.63 -1.93
CA LEU A 10 18.19 -11.07 -0.71
C LEU A 10 18.44 -9.57 -0.48
N VAL A 11 18.94 -8.85 -1.49
CA VAL A 11 19.10 -7.40 -1.43
C VAL A 11 18.06 -6.75 -2.33
N LEU A 12 17.15 -5.98 -1.74
CA LEU A 12 16.19 -5.15 -2.47
C LEU A 12 16.70 -3.70 -2.50
N VAL A 13 16.77 -3.08 -3.67
CA VAL A 13 17.14 -1.68 -3.84
C VAL A 13 16.04 -0.91 -4.55
N ILE A 14 15.76 0.29 -4.04
CA ILE A 14 14.88 1.26 -4.69
C ILE A 14 15.65 2.57 -4.87
N PHE A 15 15.74 3.02 -6.12
CA PHE A 15 16.43 4.25 -6.47
C PHE A 15 15.69 5.01 -7.57
N GLY A 16 15.95 6.31 -7.63
CA GLY A 16 15.41 7.19 -8.66
C GLY A 16 16.39 7.43 -9.80
N LEU A 17 15.88 7.48 -11.04
CA LEU A 17 16.72 7.75 -12.22
C LEU A 17 17.08 9.24 -12.38
N ASN A 18 16.15 10.13 -12.03
CA ASN A 18 16.30 11.58 -12.19
C ASN A 18 17.05 12.23 -11.01
N SER A 19 17.66 13.40 -11.20
CA SER A 19 18.47 14.05 -10.15
C SER A 19 17.67 14.40 -8.89
N ILE A 20 16.40 14.79 -9.05
CA ILE A 20 15.48 15.08 -7.93
C ILE A 20 15.27 13.84 -7.04
N ALA A 21 15.30 12.65 -7.64
CA ALA A 21 15.10 11.39 -6.95
C ALA A 21 16.43 10.76 -6.49
N ASN A 22 17.56 11.47 -6.62
CA ASN A 22 18.86 11.07 -6.09
C ASN A 22 19.00 11.37 -4.60
N SER A 23 17.93 11.16 -3.83
CA SER A 23 17.87 11.43 -2.39
C SER A 23 17.04 10.35 -1.72
N GLY A 24 17.63 9.68 -0.72
CA GLY A 24 16.94 8.68 0.08
C GLY A 24 15.65 9.22 0.69
N VAL A 25 15.67 10.47 1.18
CA VAL A 25 14.49 11.13 1.75
C VAL A 25 13.35 11.27 0.73
N VAL A 26 13.67 11.67 -0.50
CA VAL A 26 12.66 11.83 -1.57
C VAL A 26 12.08 10.46 -1.96
N ILE A 27 12.92 9.43 -2.00
CA ILE A 27 12.49 8.06 -2.29
C ILE A 27 11.57 7.53 -1.17
N SER A 28 11.97 7.70 0.09
CA SER A 28 11.17 7.32 1.26
C SER A 28 9.83 8.04 1.32
N ALA A 29 9.81 9.35 1.05
CA ALA A 29 8.59 10.14 1.02
C ALA A 29 7.64 9.67 -0.09
N PHE A 30 8.18 9.33 -1.26
CA PHE A 30 7.37 8.80 -2.36
C PHE A 30 6.76 7.43 -2.01
N LEU A 31 7.49 6.54 -1.34
CA LEU A 31 6.91 5.29 -0.83
C LEU A 31 5.84 5.52 0.23
N ALA A 32 6.03 6.53 1.08
CA ALA A 32 5.01 6.91 2.06
C ALA A 32 3.71 7.40 1.40
N LEU A 33 3.76 7.99 0.19
CA LEU A 33 2.54 8.34 -0.56
C LEU A 33 1.73 7.09 -0.94
N TYR A 34 2.39 6.01 -1.36
CA TYR A 34 1.71 4.73 -1.56
C TYR A 34 1.16 4.20 -0.24
N ALA A 35 1.91 4.32 0.86
CA ALA A 35 1.45 3.84 2.15
C ALA A 35 0.19 4.57 2.66
N ILE A 36 0.04 5.88 2.39
CA ILE A 36 -1.19 6.62 2.72
C ILE A 36 -2.43 5.95 2.10
N THR A 37 -2.31 5.28 0.96
CA THR A 37 -3.46 4.63 0.32
C THR A 37 -4.08 3.54 1.22
N TYR A 38 -3.28 2.83 2.00
CA TYR A 38 -3.76 1.86 3.00
C TYR A 38 -4.67 2.54 4.04
N LEU A 39 -4.22 3.66 4.59
CA LEU A 39 -4.98 4.45 5.56
C LEU A 39 -6.26 5.04 4.97
N LEU A 40 -6.21 5.50 3.73
CA LEU A 40 -7.41 6.01 3.05
C LEU A 40 -8.45 4.91 2.80
N ILE A 41 -8.01 3.68 2.53
CA ILE A 41 -8.91 2.52 2.46
C ILE A 41 -9.56 2.28 3.82
N ASP A 42 -8.81 2.34 4.92
CA ASP A 42 -9.37 2.21 6.27
C ASP A 42 -10.45 3.26 6.56
N TYR A 43 -10.22 4.52 6.18
CA TYR A 43 -11.23 5.57 6.33
C TYR A 43 -12.50 5.30 5.53
N ASN A 44 -12.38 4.73 4.33
CA ASN A 44 -13.52 4.32 3.53
C ASN A 44 -14.32 3.19 4.20
N PHE A 45 -13.65 2.18 4.77
CA PHE A 45 -14.30 1.11 5.51
C PHE A 45 -14.94 1.60 6.81
N LEU A 46 -14.26 2.48 7.54
CA LEU A 46 -14.78 3.11 8.75
C LEU A 46 -16.06 3.90 8.45
N TYR A 47 -16.05 4.72 7.40
CA TYR A 47 -17.22 5.47 6.96
C TYR A 47 -18.41 4.54 6.69
N ARG A 48 -18.20 3.43 5.97
CA ARG A 48 -19.27 2.47 5.64
C ARG A 48 -19.78 1.72 6.86
N LEU A 49 -18.88 1.33 7.75
CA LEU A 49 -19.23 0.66 8.99
C LEU A 49 -20.12 1.56 9.84
N TRP A 50 -19.72 2.82 10.02
CA TRP A 50 -20.53 3.82 10.72
C TRP A 50 -21.84 4.09 9.99
N ALA A 51 -21.85 4.14 8.66
CA ALA A 51 -23.07 4.38 7.91
C ALA A 51 -24.14 3.30 8.12
N LEU A 52 -23.72 2.08 8.43
CA LEU A 52 -24.63 0.96 8.69
C LEU A 52 -24.99 0.81 10.17
N MET A 53 -24.01 0.91 11.06
CA MET A 53 -24.20 0.63 12.49
C MET A 53 -24.56 1.86 13.31
N CYS A 54 -24.08 3.03 12.92
CA CYS A 54 -24.27 4.29 13.64
C CYS A 54 -24.49 5.46 12.66
N PRO A 55 -25.62 5.48 11.91
CA PRO A 55 -25.83 6.47 10.85
C PRO A 55 -25.69 7.91 11.32
N GLU A 56 -26.01 8.16 12.59
CA GLU A 56 -25.84 9.47 13.19
C GLU A 56 -24.38 9.94 13.13
N ARG A 57 -23.39 9.07 13.33
CA ARG A 57 -21.96 9.45 13.32
C ARG A 57 -21.43 9.84 11.95
N ILE A 58 -22.16 9.58 10.85
CA ILE A 58 -21.73 9.96 9.49
C ILE A 58 -21.58 11.48 9.37
N HIS A 59 -22.36 12.28 10.12
CA HIS A 59 -22.26 13.74 10.07
C HIS A 59 -20.85 14.24 10.44
N LEU A 60 -20.09 13.47 11.22
CA LEU A 60 -18.71 13.78 11.56
C LEU A 60 -17.83 13.88 10.31
N PHE A 61 -17.99 12.99 9.33
CA PHE A 61 -17.25 13.04 8.06
C PHE A 61 -17.52 14.28 7.21
N LYS A 62 -18.57 15.05 7.52
CA LYS A 62 -18.86 16.35 6.91
C LYS A 62 -18.40 17.54 7.76
N THR A 63 -18.03 17.28 9.02
CA THR A 63 -17.70 18.33 9.99
C THR A 63 -16.22 18.71 9.87
N LYS A 64 -15.94 20.02 9.79
CA LYS A 64 -14.59 20.54 9.52
C LYS A 64 -13.53 20.03 10.49
N TRP A 65 -13.80 20.01 11.80
CA TRP A 65 -12.82 19.57 12.80
C TRP A 65 -12.43 18.10 12.62
N PHE A 66 -13.38 17.25 12.26
CA PHE A 66 -13.14 15.82 12.06
C PHE A 66 -12.39 15.56 10.76
N ILE A 67 -12.68 16.31 9.70
CA ILE A 67 -11.88 16.26 8.46
C ILE A 67 -10.43 16.68 8.74
N ILE A 68 -10.23 17.76 9.50
CA ILE A 68 -8.88 18.19 9.92
C ILE A 68 -8.19 17.10 10.74
N LEU A 69 -8.91 16.41 11.62
CA LEU A 69 -8.37 15.29 12.39
C LEU A 69 -7.89 14.14 11.48
N LEU A 70 -8.71 13.72 10.51
CA LEU A 70 -8.36 12.66 9.56
C LEU A 70 -7.15 13.04 8.70
N VAL A 71 -7.12 14.27 8.18
CA VAL A 71 -5.98 14.78 7.41
C VAL A 71 -4.72 14.85 8.28
N SER A 72 -4.84 15.31 9.52
CA SER A 72 -3.71 15.37 10.45
C SER A 72 -3.16 13.97 10.75
N PHE A 73 -4.03 12.99 10.96
CA PHE A 73 -3.61 11.61 11.17
C PHE A 73 -2.93 11.02 9.92
N ALA A 74 -3.43 11.32 8.72
CA ALA A 74 -2.78 10.92 7.47
C ALA A 74 -1.40 11.55 7.27
N LEU A 75 -1.23 12.82 7.65
CA LEU A 75 0.08 13.50 7.62
C LEU A 75 1.05 12.89 8.64
N VAL A 76 0.59 12.59 9.85
CA VAL A 76 1.40 11.91 10.87
C VAL A 76 1.81 10.53 10.37
N PHE A 77 0.89 9.77 9.78
CA PHE A 77 1.17 8.47 9.18
C PHE A 77 2.23 8.57 8.07
N PHE A 78 2.08 9.54 7.16
CA PHE A 78 3.04 9.82 6.10
C PHE A 78 4.45 10.13 6.63
N VAL A 79 4.55 11.03 7.62
CA VAL A 79 5.84 11.41 8.20
C VAL A 79 6.47 10.21 8.89
N ASN A 80 5.72 9.47 9.72
CA ASN A 80 6.25 8.28 10.39
C ASN A 80 6.71 7.22 9.40
N TRP A 81 5.95 6.97 8.33
CA TRP A 81 6.34 6.02 7.30
C TRP A 81 7.60 6.48 6.57
N THR A 82 7.70 7.76 6.23
CA THR A 82 8.90 8.33 5.60
C THR A 82 10.13 8.15 6.48
N LEU A 83 10.03 8.48 7.77
CA LEU A 83 11.11 8.34 8.73
C LEU A 83 11.50 6.87 8.94
N LEU A 84 10.52 5.99 9.04
CA LEU A 84 10.73 4.55 9.19
C LEU A 84 11.55 3.99 8.02
N ILE A 85 11.13 4.27 6.78
CA ILE A 85 11.89 3.83 5.60
C ILE A 85 13.28 4.48 5.58
N TYR A 86 13.36 5.80 5.78
CA TYR A 86 14.62 6.53 5.70
C TYR A 86 15.67 6.04 6.70
N TYR A 87 15.28 5.79 7.95
CA TYR A 87 16.22 5.38 8.99
C TYR A 87 16.52 3.88 9.00
N PHE A 88 15.58 3.02 8.64
CA PHE A 88 15.77 1.57 8.76
C PHE A 88 16.20 0.87 7.47
N PHE A 89 15.94 1.46 6.30
CA PHE A 89 16.33 0.92 4.99
C PHE A 89 17.55 1.65 4.43
N LEU A 90 18.52 1.91 5.31
CA LEU A 90 19.75 2.59 4.95
C LEU A 90 20.60 1.69 4.03
N PRO A 91 21.12 2.24 2.93
CA PRO A 91 22.01 1.50 2.05
C PRO A 91 23.35 1.21 2.71
N THR A 92 23.77 -0.04 2.61
CA THR A 92 25.08 -0.55 3.08
C THR A 92 26.06 -0.62 1.91
N ASP A 93 27.35 -0.45 2.18
CA ASP A 93 28.37 -0.60 1.13
C ASP A 93 28.39 -2.03 0.58
N HIS A 94 28.16 -3.03 1.45
CA HIS A 94 28.01 -4.43 1.07
C HIS A 94 26.89 -4.62 0.02
N GLY A 95 25.66 -4.18 0.31
CA GLY A 95 24.55 -4.32 -0.61
C GLY A 95 24.72 -3.45 -1.87
N ARG A 96 25.36 -2.28 -1.76
CA ARG A 96 25.66 -1.44 -2.95
C ARG A 96 26.60 -2.15 -3.91
N LEU A 97 27.68 -2.75 -3.41
CA LEU A 97 28.63 -3.50 -4.23
C LEU A 97 27.97 -4.70 -4.89
N LYS A 98 27.14 -5.43 -4.14
CA LYS A 98 26.40 -6.60 -4.64
C LYS A 98 25.48 -6.26 -5.81
N MET A 99 24.80 -5.13 -5.71
CA MET A 99 23.81 -4.69 -6.70
C MET A 99 24.43 -3.88 -7.85
N ARG A 100 25.72 -3.54 -7.78
CA ARG A 100 26.37 -2.60 -8.70
C ARG A 100 26.30 -3.07 -10.14
N ASP A 101 26.68 -4.32 -10.41
CA ASP A 101 26.79 -4.84 -11.77
C ASP A 101 25.41 -4.93 -12.45
N VAL A 102 24.40 -5.41 -11.73
CA VAL A 102 23.03 -5.54 -12.26
C VAL A 102 22.37 -4.17 -12.47
N VAL A 103 22.52 -3.24 -11.52
CA VAL A 103 21.98 -1.89 -11.67
C VAL A 103 22.69 -1.12 -12.80
N MET A 104 24.01 -1.28 -12.91
CA MET A 104 24.81 -0.68 -14.00
C MET A 104 24.42 -1.25 -15.36
N ALA A 105 24.27 -2.57 -15.49
CA ALA A 105 23.87 -3.22 -16.73
C ALA A 105 22.44 -2.85 -17.17
N LYS A 106 21.49 -2.81 -16.22
CA LYS A 106 20.06 -2.59 -16.52
C LYS A 106 19.73 -1.11 -16.72
N TYR A 107 20.42 -0.20 -16.04
CA TYR A 107 20.05 1.22 -15.99
C TYR A 107 21.21 2.19 -16.24
N GLY A 108 22.45 1.74 -16.37
CA GLY A 108 23.62 2.60 -16.60
C GLY A 108 23.96 3.49 -15.40
N VAL A 109 23.68 3.01 -14.19
CA VAL A 109 23.79 3.78 -12.95
C VAL A 109 24.71 3.09 -11.96
N ASP A 110 25.68 3.83 -11.41
CA ASP A 110 26.52 3.33 -10.32
C ASP A 110 25.77 3.40 -8.98
N THR A 111 25.74 2.29 -8.26
CA THR A 111 25.11 2.19 -6.95
C THR A 111 25.87 2.93 -5.86
N MET A 112 27.17 3.21 -6.04
CA MET A 112 27.97 3.93 -5.04
C MET A 112 27.67 5.44 -5.02
N ASP A 113 27.32 6.02 -6.17
CA ASP A 113 27.13 7.47 -6.34
C ASP A 113 25.66 7.91 -6.25
N ARG A 114 24.76 6.99 -5.87
CA ARG A 114 23.32 7.23 -5.88
C ARG A 114 22.66 7.15 -4.51
N GLY A 115 21.77 8.10 -4.27
CA GLY A 115 20.77 8.03 -3.21
C GLY A 115 19.79 6.90 -3.48
N MET A 116 19.67 6.00 -2.51
CA MET A 116 18.79 4.84 -2.59
C MET A 116 18.35 4.42 -1.20
N ILE A 117 17.34 3.56 -1.17
CA ILE A 117 16.98 2.78 0.02
C ILE A 117 17.24 1.31 -0.29
N MET A 118 17.55 0.55 0.75
CA MET A 118 18.04 -0.82 0.61
C MET A 118 17.50 -1.70 1.72
N GLY A 119 16.99 -2.86 1.34
CA GLY A 119 16.81 -3.99 2.22
C GLY A 119 17.98 -4.95 2.08
N ASP A 120 19.09 -4.68 2.76
CA ASP A 120 20.22 -5.62 2.88
C ASP A 120 20.10 -6.39 4.20
N TYR A 121 19.51 -7.59 4.12
CA TYR A 121 19.08 -8.36 5.29
C TYR A 121 20.21 -9.09 6.01
N PHE A 122 21.35 -9.25 5.35
CA PHE A 122 22.51 -9.95 5.87
C PHE A 122 23.78 -9.12 5.65
N HIS A 123 24.59 -8.99 6.70
CA HIS A 123 25.91 -8.37 6.60
C HIS A 123 26.87 -9.30 5.83
N ALA A 124 28.02 -8.75 5.44
CA ALA A 124 29.05 -9.49 4.69
C ALA A 124 29.61 -10.72 5.43
N ASP A 125 29.51 -10.73 6.77
CA ASP A 125 29.90 -11.87 7.62
C ASP A 125 28.79 -12.93 7.76
N GLY A 126 27.63 -12.74 7.11
CA GLY A 126 26.47 -13.62 7.17
C GLY A 126 25.57 -13.38 8.40
N SER A 127 25.92 -12.45 9.28
CA SER A 127 25.04 -12.07 10.41
C SER A 127 23.82 -11.28 9.90
N ARG A 128 22.69 -11.38 10.62
CA ARG A 128 21.46 -10.65 10.22
C ARG A 128 21.58 -9.17 10.54
N ASN A 129 21.09 -8.33 9.63
CA ASN A 129 20.93 -6.90 9.86
C ASN A 129 19.76 -6.64 10.81
N VAL A 130 20.05 -6.62 12.12
CA VAL A 130 19.04 -6.45 13.19
C VAL A 130 18.34 -5.10 13.07
N HIS A 131 19.07 -4.06 12.64
CA HIS A 131 18.50 -2.73 12.44
C HIS A 131 17.39 -2.78 11.40
N LEU A 132 17.68 -3.28 10.19
CA LEU A 132 16.68 -3.47 9.15
C LEU A 132 15.52 -4.36 9.62
N ALA A 133 15.82 -5.45 10.32
CA ALA A 133 14.80 -6.38 10.83
C ALA A 133 13.80 -5.71 11.77
N ILE A 134 14.24 -4.76 12.62
CA ILE A 134 13.34 -3.96 13.47
C ILE A 134 12.42 -3.09 12.60
N GLY A 135 12.96 -2.41 11.59
CA GLY A 135 12.16 -1.59 10.68
C GLY A 135 11.10 -2.40 9.93
N VAL A 136 11.50 -3.58 9.44
CA VAL A 136 10.60 -4.53 8.77
C VAL A 136 9.51 -5.04 9.72
N PHE A 137 9.85 -5.39 10.95
CA PHE A 137 8.87 -5.82 11.95
C PHE A 137 7.83 -4.74 12.25
N ILE A 138 8.25 -3.48 12.36
CA ILE A 138 7.35 -2.33 12.54
C ILE A 138 6.41 -2.20 11.33
N LEU A 139 6.93 -2.31 10.08
CA LEU A 139 6.12 -2.26 8.87
C LEU A 139 5.05 -3.37 8.84
N ILE A 140 5.44 -4.62 9.11
CA ILE A 140 4.50 -5.76 9.16
C ILE A 140 3.43 -5.51 10.22
N THR A 141 3.81 -4.98 11.38
CA THR A 141 2.86 -4.69 12.46
C THR A 141 1.83 -3.65 12.02
N ILE A 142 2.27 -2.54 11.40
CA ILE A 142 1.35 -1.49 10.91
C ILE A 142 0.44 -2.04 9.81
N LEU A 143 0.99 -2.74 8.81
CA LEU A 143 0.22 -3.33 7.71
C LEU A 143 -0.77 -4.38 8.21
N GLY A 144 -0.35 -5.20 9.18
CA GLY A 144 -1.18 -6.20 9.83
C GLY A 144 -2.37 -5.58 10.57
N LEU A 145 -2.17 -4.48 11.29
CA LEU A 145 -3.25 -3.75 11.95
C LEU A 145 -4.26 -3.16 10.95
N CYS A 146 -3.78 -2.50 9.89
CA CYS A 146 -4.67 -1.95 8.83
C CYS A 146 -5.48 -3.08 8.17
N SER A 147 -4.79 -4.17 7.78
CA SER A 147 -5.42 -5.33 7.16
C SER A 147 -6.47 -5.98 8.07
N SER A 148 -6.16 -6.12 9.36
CA SER A 148 -7.08 -6.70 10.36
C SER A 148 -8.32 -5.84 10.54
N PHE A 149 -8.17 -4.51 10.57
CA PHE A 149 -9.29 -3.58 10.62
C PHE A 149 -10.19 -3.70 9.39
N ILE A 150 -9.62 -3.74 8.18
CA ILE A 150 -10.39 -3.91 6.93
C ILE A 150 -11.16 -5.22 6.94
N ILE A 151 -10.52 -6.34 7.31
CA ILE A 151 -11.17 -7.65 7.37
C ILE A 151 -12.32 -7.62 8.38
N TYR A 152 -12.09 -7.07 9.57
CA TYR A 152 -13.13 -6.89 10.58
C TYR A 152 -14.31 -6.05 10.06
N ALA A 153 -14.03 -4.89 9.47
CA ALA A 153 -15.05 -3.99 8.96
C ALA A 153 -15.84 -4.65 7.81
N ALA A 154 -15.15 -5.27 6.86
CA ALA A 154 -15.77 -5.98 5.74
C ALA A 154 -16.64 -7.15 6.21
N ALA A 155 -16.18 -7.95 7.17
CA ALA A 155 -16.94 -9.06 7.75
C ALA A 155 -18.19 -8.55 8.47
N THR A 156 -18.05 -7.51 9.29
CA THR A 156 -19.16 -6.90 10.04
C THR A 156 -20.21 -6.32 9.08
N ILE A 157 -19.78 -5.52 8.10
CA ILE A 157 -20.68 -4.98 7.08
C ILE A 157 -21.41 -6.12 6.34
N THR A 158 -20.68 -7.15 5.92
CA THR A 158 -21.27 -8.30 5.21
C THR A 158 -22.31 -9.02 6.06
N TYR A 159 -22.02 -9.22 7.34
CA TYR A 159 -22.96 -9.82 8.29
C TYR A 159 -24.24 -8.99 8.42
N TYR A 160 -24.14 -7.69 8.68
CA TYR A 160 -25.30 -6.80 8.81
C TYR A 160 -26.16 -6.77 7.54
N LEU A 161 -25.53 -6.70 6.36
CA LEU A 161 -26.25 -6.69 5.09
C LEU A 161 -26.90 -8.05 4.80
N LYS A 162 -26.31 -9.18 5.21
CA LYS A 162 -26.96 -10.50 5.12
C LYS A 162 -28.18 -10.59 6.05
N THR A 163 -28.08 -10.11 7.28
CA THR A 163 -29.21 -10.11 8.23
C THR A 163 -30.36 -9.21 7.75
N ALA A 164 -30.06 -8.02 7.24
CA ALA A 164 -31.07 -7.13 6.66
C ALA A 164 -31.78 -7.76 5.44
N LYS A 165 -31.07 -8.57 4.64
CA LYS A 165 -31.64 -9.33 3.51
C LYS A 165 -32.65 -10.39 3.95
N LEU A 166 -32.43 -11.04 5.09
CA LEU A 166 -33.37 -12.04 5.63
C LEU A 166 -34.70 -11.40 6.08
N ILE A 167 -34.71 -10.09 6.35
CA ILE A 167 -35.87 -9.36 6.87
C ILE A 167 -36.67 -8.67 5.74
N SER A 168 -36.09 -8.46 4.54
CA SER A 168 -36.75 -7.76 3.43
C SER A 168 -36.52 -8.44 2.06
N GLU A 169 -37.61 -8.90 1.43
CA GLU A 169 -37.59 -9.53 0.09
C GLU A 169 -37.13 -8.59 -1.04
N LYS A 170 -37.07 -7.27 -0.82
CA LYS A 170 -36.58 -6.27 -1.80
C LYS A 170 -35.05 -6.11 -1.76
N SER A 171 -34.29 -7.19 -1.99
CA SER A 171 -32.84 -7.23 -1.71
C SER A 171 -31.88 -6.83 -2.86
N MET A 172 -32.35 -6.38 -4.02
CA MET A 172 -31.47 -6.14 -5.18
C MET A 172 -30.49 -4.96 -4.99
N GLN A 173 -30.89 -3.89 -4.29
CA GLN A 173 -29.97 -2.79 -3.95
C GLN A 173 -28.91 -3.21 -2.92
N LEU A 174 -29.32 -4.04 -1.95
CA LEU A 174 -28.48 -4.56 -0.89
C LEU A 174 -27.43 -5.55 -1.42
N GLN A 175 -27.85 -6.47 -2.30
CA GLN A 175 -26.96 -7.38 -3.03
C GLN A 175 -25.93 -6.63 -3.87
N ARG A 176 -26.35 -5.53 -4.50
CA ARG A 176 -25.45 -4.68 -5.26
C ARG A 176 -24.43 -3.97 -4.36
N GLN A 177 -24.83 -3.44 -3.21
CA GLN A 177 -23.89 -2.84 -2.25
C GLN A 177 -22.86 -3.85 -1.73
N LEU A 178 -23.29 -5.08 -1.43
CA LEU A 178 -22.39 -6.18 -1.05
C LEU A 178 -21.38 -6.53 -2.14
N PHE A 179 -21.83 -6.66 -3.40
CA PHE A 179 -20.94 -6.97 -4.52
C PHE A 179 -19.87 -5.88 -4.73
N VAL A 180 -20.30 -4.61 -4.69
CA VAL A 180 -19.39 -3.45 -4.78
C VAL A 180 -18.37 -3.46 -3.64
N LEU A 181 -18.80 -3.78 -2.42
CA LEU A 181 -17.92 -3.86 -1.27
C LEU A 181 -16.89 -4.97 -1.43
N CYS A 182 -17.29 -6.18 -1.82
CA CYS A 182 -16.36 -7.29 -2.04
C CYS A 182 -15.32 -6.94 -3.10
N THR A 183 -15.71 -6.33 -4.21
CA THR A 183 -14.77 -5.91 -5.26
C THR A 183 -13.76 -4.88 -4.72
N GLN A 184 -14.20 -3.91 -3.93
CA GLN A 184 -13.33 -2.89 -3.36
C GLN A 184 -12.44 -3.39 -2.21
N THR A 185 -12.79 -4.49 -1.54
CA THR A 185 -11.90 -5.14 -0.58
C THR A 185 -10.86 -6.01 -1.28
N ILE A 186 -11.27 -6.77 -2.30
CA ILE A 186 -10.42 -7.76 -2.96
C ILE A 186 -9.28 -7.09 -3.74
N VAL A 187 -9.55 -5.98 -4.43
CA VAL A 187 -8.55 -5.27 -5.23
C VAL A 187 -7.33 -4.83 -4.40
N PRO A 188 -7.46 -4.04 -3.31
CA PRO A 188 -6.31 -3.68 -2.49
C PRO A 188 -5.71 -4.90 -1.78
N LEU A 189 -6.50 -5.88 -1.34
CA LEU A 189 -5.95 -7.09 -0.71
C LEU A 189 -5.00 -7.85 -1.65
N LEU A 190 -5.37 -8.01 -2.93
CA LEU A 190 -4.59 -8.78 -3.90
C LEU A 190 -3.45 -7.97 -4.54
N LEU A 191 -3.68 -6.70 -4.87
CA LEU A 191 -2.72 -5.90 -5.64
C LEU A 191 -1.80 -5.05 -4.77
N LEU A 192 -2.15 -4.84 -3.50
CA LEU A 192 -1.42 -3.91 -2.63
C LEU A 192 -0.96 -4.56 -1.32
N TYR A 193 -1.80 -5.33 -0.61
CA TYR A 193 -1.40 -5.96 0.65
C TYR A 193 -0.65 -7.28 0.46
N SER A 194 -1.18 -8.19 -0.36
CA SER A 194 -0.60 -9.52 -0.59
C SER A 194 0.83 -9.45 -1.14
N PRO A 195 1.13 -8.67 -2.20
CA PRO A 195 2.48 -8.63 -2.75
C PRO A 195 3.50 -8.11 -1.72
N CYS A 196 3.14 -7.04 -0.98
CA CYS A 196 3.98 -6.50 0.08
C CYS A 196 4.22 -7.48 1.24
N LEU A 197 3.19 -8.21 1.69
CA LEU A 197 3.33 -9.20 2.77
C LEU A 197 4.18 -10.40 2.33
N VAL A 198 4.01 -10.85 1.09
CA VAL A 198 4.78 -11.95 0.52
C VAL A 198 6.24 -11.56 0.35
N ASP A 199 6.51 -10.39 -0.24
CA ASP A 199 7.86 -9.87 -0.45
C ASP A 199 8.59 -9.75 0.89
N VAL A 200 8.01 -9.03 1.85
CA VAL A 200 8.58 -8.84 3.18
C VAL A 200 8.72 -10.16 3.95
N GLY A 201 7.73 -11.05 3.86
CA GLY A 201 7.73 -12.35 4.54
C GLY A 201 8.84 -13.27 4.02
N PHE A 202 9.01 -13.35 2.70
CA PHE A 202 10.07 -14.15 2.08
C PHE A 202 11.45 -13.59 2.39
N THR A 203 11.65 -12.27 2.37
CA THR A 203 12.95 -11.71 2.72
C THR A 203 13.29 -11.90 4.20
N CYS A 204 12.30 -11.87 5.11
CA CYS A 204 12.51 -12.22 6.52
C CYS A 204 12.97 -13.67 6.73
N LEU A 205 12.52 -14.58 5.87
CA LEU A 205 12.89 -15.99 5.91
C LEU A 205 14.23 -16.27 5.20
N GLY A 206 14.87 -15.25 4.62
CA GLY A 206 16.09 -15.41 3.83
C GLY A 206 15.85 -16.18 2.52
N ILE A 207 14.63 -16.15 1.99
CA ILE A 207 14.28 -16.76 0.71
C ILE A 207 14.42 -15.68 -0.37
N ASP A 208 15.33 -15.90 -1.31
CA ASP A 208 15.56 -14.96 -2.40
C ASP A 208 14.50 -15.16 -3.47
N VAL A 209 13.79 -14.07 -3.80
CA VAL A 209 12.68 -14.13 -4.74
C VAL A 209 12.69 -12.90 -5.63
N GLU A 210 13.76 -12.78 -6.43
CA GLU A 210 13.98 -11.71 -7.41
C GLU A 210 12.73 -11.43 -8.28
N LEU A 211 12.06 -12.48 -8.77
CA LEU A 211 10.82 -12.35 -9.56
C LEU A 211 9.68 -11.67 -8.79
N TYR A 212 9.58 -11.89 -7.48
CA TYR A 212 8.50 -11.32 -6.66
C TYR A 212 8.72 -9.85 -6.34
N GLY A 213 9.97 -9.38 -6.27
CA GLY A 213 10.27 -7.95 -6.15
C GLY A 213 9.73 -7.15 -7.34
N ASP A 214 9.98 -7.63 -8.56
CA ASP A 214 9.46 -7.02 -9.79
C ASP A 214 7.91 -7.12 -9.88
N LEU A 215 7.33 -8.26 -9.50
CA LEU A 215 5.86 -8.42 -9.45
C LEU A 215 5.20 -7.52 -8.41
N THR A 216 5.84 -7.31 -7.26
CA THR A 216 5.34 -6.43 -6.19
C THR A 216 5.32 -4.98 -6.66
N ALA A 217 6.40 -4.52 -7.28
CA ALA A 217 6.47 -3.18 -7.88
C ALA A 217 5.38 -2.96 -8.95
N LEU A 218 5.16 -3.95 -9.82
CA LEU A 218 4.11 -3.90 -10.83
C LEU A 218 2.71 -3.86 -10.20
N SER A 219 2.46 -4.71 -9.19
CA SER A 219 1.15 -4.80 -8.52
C SER A 219 0.78 -3.49 -7.83
N ILE A 220 1.72 -2.89 -7.07
CA ILE A 220 1.52 -1.60 -6.42
C ILE A 220 1.25 -0.50 -7.46
N SER A 221 1.95 -0.53 -8.60
CA SER A 221 1.76 0.46 -9.67
C SER A 221 0.39 0.34 -10.34
N LEU A 222 -0.13 -0.88 -10.48
CA LEU A 222 -1.43 -1.16 -11.11
C LEU A 222 -2.61 -1.01 -10.14
N PHE A 223 -2.36 -1.02 -8.83
CA PHE A 223 -3.41 -0.92 -7.81
C PHE A 223 -4.30 0.32 -8.01
N LEU A 224 -3.74 1.53 -8.07
CA LEU A 224 -4.52 2.77 -8.16
C LEU A 224 -5.41 2.83 -9.43
N PRO A 225 -4.90 2.53 -10.64
CA PRO A 225 -5.74 2.44 -11.84
C PRO A 225 -6.86 1.40 -11.72
N ILE A 226 -6.54 0.19 -11.23
CA ILE A 226 -7.51 -0.91 -11.15
C ILE A 226 -8.57 -0.63 -10.09
N ASP A 227 -8.21 -0.05 -8.94
CA ASP A 227 -9.14 0.35 -7.90
C ASP A 227 -10.10 1.44 -8.40
N GLY A 228 -9.58 2.45 -9.11
CA GLY A 228 -10.40 3.48 -9.76
C GLY A 228 -11.41 2.89 -10.75
N LEU A 229 -10.97 1.94 -11.59
CA LEU A 229 -11.86 1.21 -12.50
C LEU A 229 -12.89 0.36 -11.74
N ALA A 230 -12.47 -0.35 -10.69
CA ALA A 230 -13.34 -1.17 -9.87
C ALA A 230 -14.47 -0.35 -9.24
N VAL A 231 -14.16 0.85 -8.70
CA VAL A 231 -15.14 1.81 -8.18
C VAL A 231 -16.07 2.30 -9.28
N LEU A 232 -15.50 2.71 -10.42
CA LEU A 232 -16.24 3.23 -11.56
C LEU A 232 -17.27 2.21 -12.09
N TYR A 233 -16.86 0.96 -12.32
CA TYR A 233 -17.75 -0.10 -12.81
C TYR A 233 -18.82 -0.51 -11.78
N SER A 234 -18.48 -0.44 -10.50
CA SER A 234 -19.32 -0.85 -9.37
C SER A 234 -20.49 0.10 -9.09
N MET A 235 -20.28 1.42 -9.24
CA MET A 235 -21.28 2.43 -8.87
C MET A 235 -22.04 2.95 -10.10
N LYS A 236 -23.36 2.68 -10.16
CA LYS A 236 -24.24 3.10 -11.25
C LYS A 236 -24.19 4.60 -11.52
N ASP A 237 -24.12 5.43 -10.48
CA ASP A 237 -24.12 6.89 -10.61
C ASP A 237 -22.81 7.39 -11.22
N TYR A 238 -21.66 6.80 -10.83
CA TYR A 238 -20.37 7.10 -11.45
C TYR A 238 -20.30 6.63 -12.91
N ARG A 239 -20.85 5.45 -13.25
CA ARG A 239 -20.93 5.03 -14.66
C ARG A 239 -21.76 5.99 -15.51
N LYS A 240 -22.92 6.41 -15.01
CA LYS A 240 -23.79 7.35 -15.73
C LYS A 240 -23.10 8.70 -15.94
N ALA A 241 -22.42 9.20 -14.91
CA ALA A 241 -21.63 10.43 -15.00
C ALA A 241 -20.48 10.29 -16.01
N ALA A 242 -19.71 9.21 -15.97
CA ALA A 242 -18.60 8.98 -16.88
C ALA A 242 -19.06 8.84 -18.34
N ILE A 243 -20.14 8.09 -18.60
CA ILE A 243 -20.73 8.01 -19.95
C ILE A 243 -21.16 9.40 -20.40
N SER A 244 -21.85 10.17 -19.55
CA SER A 244 -22.27 11.54 -19.88
C SER A 244 -21.11 12.46 -20.24
N VAL A 245 -19.94 12.31 -19.60
CA VAL A 245 -18.73 13.09 -19.92
C VAL A 245 -18.10 12.63 -21.23
N ILE A 246 -18.10 11.33 -21.52
CA ILE A 246 -17.50 10.75 -22.74
C ILE A 246 -18.38 10.96 -23.98
N THR A 247 -19.71 10.99 -23.82
CA THR A 247 -20.67 11.22 -24.91
C THR A 247 -21.01 12.71 -25.11
N CYS A 248 -20.34 13.60 -24.39
CA CYS A 248 -20.35 15.05 -24.62
C CYS A 248 -19.24 15.39 -25.61
#